data_AF-A0ABD0PA72-F1
#
_entry.id   AF-A0ABD0PA72-F1
#
_cell.length_a   1.000
_cell.length_b   1.000
_cell.length_c   1.000
_cell.angle_alpha   90.00
_cell.angle_beta   90.00
_cell.angle_gamma   90.00
#
_symmetry.space_group_name_H-M   'P 1'
#
loop_
_entity.id
_entity.type
_entity.pdbx_description
1 polymer ?
#
loop_
_entity_poly.entity_id
_entity_poly.type
_entity_poly.pdbx_seq_one_letter_code
_entity_poly.pdbx_strand_id
1 'polypeptide(L)'
;DMTEVVHIKDRKEAIHELKYSPDGAHLAVGSNDNSVDIYGVVQRYKKVGECVGSSSFITHMDWSTDSKYLQTNDGNGRRLFYRMPSGKEVTNREELKLVQWSSWTCVLGPEVNGIWPKYSDINDINSVDANFNSQVLVTADDYGL
;
A
#
# COMPACT_ATOMS: atom_id res chain seq x y z
N ASP A 1 -28.60 -0.94 6.67
CA ASP A 1 -28.05 -1.36 7.97
C ASP A 1 -26.56 -1.58 7.88
N MET A 2 -25.80 -0.89 8.73
CA MET A 2 -24.40 -1.20 8.96
C MET A 2 -24.33 -2.21 10.11
N THR A 3 -24.27 -3.50 9.77
CA THR A 3 -24.07 -4.57 10.74
C THR A 3 -22.60 -4.94 10.82
N GLU A 4 -22.05 -4.99 12.02
CA GLU A 4 -20.69 -5.50 12.25
C GLU A 4 -20.62 -6.99 11.89
N VAL A 5 -19.72 -7.35 10.96
CA VAL A 5 -19.53 -8.73 10.51
C VAL A 5 -18.42 -9.42 11.31
N VAL A 6 -17.35 -8.69 11.63
CA VAL A 6 -16.17 -9.20 12.35
C VAL A 6 -15.53 -8.06 13.16
N HIS A 7 -15.11 -8.37 14.40
CA HIS A 7 -14.32 -7.49 15.26
C HIS A 7 -12.93 -8.10 15.49
N ILE A 8 -11.85 -7.39 15.13
CA ILE A 8 -10.47 -7.85 15.34
C ILE A 8 -9.64 -6.71 15.93
N LYS A 9 -8.83 -7.03 16.94
CA LYS A 9 -7.91 -6.09 17.60
C LYS A 9 -6.51 -6.70 17.70
N ASP A 10 -5.84 -6.81 16.56
CA ASP A 10 -4.51 -7.44 16.47
C ASP A 10 -3.35 -6.47 16.68
N ARG A 11 -3.55 -5.17 16.40
CA ARG A 11 -2.52 -4.13 16.52
C ARG A 11 -2.82 -3.16 17.65
N LYS A 12 -1.75 -2.59 18.21
CA LYS A 12 -1.82 -1.63 19.33
C LYS A 12 -1.78 -0.20 18.84
N GLU A 13 -1.07 0.03 17.74
CA GLU A 13 -0.92 1.34 17.14
C GLU A 13 -1.96 1.61 16.05
N ALA A 14 -1.99 2.85 15.57
CA ALA A 14 -2.93 3.30 14.56
C ALA A 14 -2.80 2.52 13.24
N ILE A 15 -3.95 2.26 12.61
CA ILE A 15 -4.02 1.75 11.24
C ILE A 15 -4.11 2.97 10.33
N HIS A 16 -3.14 3.11 9.43
CA HIS A 16 -3.10 4.23 8.49
C HIS A 16 -3.81 3.89 7.18
N GLU A 17 -3.81 2.61 6.78
CA GLU A 17 -4.33 2.24 5.47
C GLU A 17 -4.88 0.82 5.41
N LEU A 18 -5.93 0.66 4.61
CA LEU A 18 -6.67 -0.59 4.40
C LEU A 18 -6.96 -0.76 2.90
N LYS A 19 -6.56 -1.88 2.31
CA LYS A 19 -6.80 -2.16 0.89
C LYS A 19 -7.17 -3.62 0.68
N TYR A 20 -8.33 -3.86 0.06
CA TYR A 20 -8.68 -5.18 -0.44
C TYR A 20 -7.85 -5.52 -1.68
N SER A 21 -7.48 -6.78 -1.83
CA SER A 21 -6.94 -7.28 -3.08
C SER A 21 -8.02 -7.20 -4.19
N PRO A 22 -7.63 -6.98 -5.45
CA PRO A 22 -8.58 -6.90 -6.57
C PRO A 22 -9.47 -8.13 -6.75
N ASP A 23 -8.98 -9.32 -6.38
CA ASP A 23 -9.76 -10.57 -6.37
C ASP A 23 -10.70 -10.72 -5.16
N GLY A 24 -10.65 -9.80 -4.20
CA GLY A 24 -11.44 -9.80 -2.97
C GLY A 24 -11.07 -10.90 -1.97
N ALA A 25 -10.00 -11.66 -2.20
CA ALA A 25 -9.60 -12.77 -1.34
C ALA A 25 -8.86 -12.30 -0.07
N HIS A 26 -8.19 -11.14 -0.14
CA HIS A 26 -7.31 -10.63 0.90
C HIS A 26 -7.60 -9.18 1.27
N LEU A 27 -7.34 -8.84 2.53
CA LEU A 27 -7.31 -7.47 3.05
C LEU A 27 -5.91 -7.18 3.58
N ALA A 28 -5.24 -6.17 3.04
CA ALA A 28 -4.01 -5.62 3.58
C ALA A 28 -4.31 -4.49 4.57
N VAL A 29 -3.63 -4.52 5.72
CA VAL A 29 -3.80 -3.57 6.82
C VAL A 29 -2.44 -3.00 7.21
N GLY A 30 -2.18 -1.75 6.81
CA GLY A 30 -0.95 -1.03 7.11
C GLY A 30 -1.01 -0.37 8.49
N SER A 31 -0.11 -0.78 9.37
CA SER A 31 -0.05 -0.29 10.75
C SER A 31 1.11 0.71 10.94
N ASN A 32 0.97 1.54 11.96
CA ASN A 32 2.05 2.34 12.52
C ASN A 32 3.13 1.49 13.22
N ASP A 33 2.89 0.18 13.42
CA ASP A 33 3.86 -0.82 13.88
C ASP A 33 4.85 -1.29 12.78
N ASN A 34 5.05 -0.49 11.73
CA ASN A 34 5.96 -0.79 10.61
C ASN A 34 5.69 -2.12 9.87
N SER A 35 4.46 -2.62 9.93
CA SER A 35 4.06 -3.91 9.37
C SER A 35 2.74 -3.80 8.62
N VAL A 36 2.56 -4.71 7.67
CA VAL A 36 1.28 -4.89 6.97
C VAL A 36 0.73 -6.28 7.27
N ASP A 37 -0.43 -6.35 7.89
CA ASP A 37 -1.13 -7.62 8.08
C ASP A 37 -1.97 -7.98 6.87
N ILE A 38 -1.95 -9.26 6.52
CA ILE A 38 -2.76 -9.81 5.44
C ILE A 38 -3.80 -10.74 6.03
N TYR A 39 -5.07 -10.41 5.79
CA TYR A 39 -6.22 -11.18 6.26
C TYR A 39 -6.93 -11.86 5.10
N GLY A 40 -7.31 -13.13 5.27
CA GLY A 40 -8.13 -13.86 4.31
C GLY A 40 -9.60 -13.54 4.50
N VAL A 41 -10.23 -12.88 3.52
CA VAL A 41 -11.61 -12.40 3.59
C VAL A 41 -12.59 -13.57 3.74
N VAL A 42 -12.46 -14.60 2.90
CA VAL A 42 -13.31 -15.80 2.93
C VAL A 42 -13.14 -16.63 4.20
N GLN A 43 -12.03 -16.45 4.94
CA GLN A 43 -11.75 -17.14 6.20
C GLN A 43 -12.17 -16.29 7.42
N ARG A 44 -13.20 -15.45 7.26
CA ARG A 44 -13.67 -14.49 8.29
C ARG A 44 -12.54 -13.59 8.80
N TYR A 45 -11.76 -13.03 7.87
CA TYR A 45 -10.61 -12.17 8.17
C TYR A 45 -9.61 -12.83 9.12
N LYS A 46 -9.29 -14.11 8.91
CA LYS A 46 -8.18 -14.76 9.60
C LYS A 46 -6.86 -14.20 9.06
N LYS A 47 -5.90 -13.88 9.93
CA LYS A 47 -4.55 -13.47 9.51
C LYS A 47 -3.86 -14.64 8.78
N VAL A 48 -3.45 -14.41 7.53
CA VAL A 48 -2.81 -15.39 6.63
C VAL A 48 -1.36 -15.05 6.30
N GLY A 49 -0.95 -13.80 6.54
CA GLY A 49 0.40 -13.33 6.27
C GLY A 49 0.71 -12.02 6.96
N GLU A 50 1.99 -11.64 6.92
CA GLU A 50 2.49 -10.38 7.46
C GLU A 50 3.67 -9.93 6.62
N CYS A 51 3.65 -8.67 6.18
CA CYS A 51 4.76 -8.03 5.51
C CYS A 51 5.59 -7.31 6.56
N VAL A 52 6.87 -7.70 6.65
CA VAL A 52 7.86 -7.11 7.56
C VAL A 52 8.99 -6.50 6.74
N GLY A 53 9.69 -5.51 7.29
CA GLY A 53 10.88 -4.92 6.68
C GLY A 53 10.86 -3.40 6.54
N SER A 54 9.69 -2.77 6.60
CA SER A 54 9.57 -1.31 6.70
C SER A 54 10.28 -0.80 7.95
N SER A 55 10.90 0.38 7.86
CA SER A 55 11.60 1.00 9.00
C SER A 55 10.77 2.07 9.70
N SER A 56 9.59 2.38 9.16
CA SER A 56 8.62 3.33 9.69
C SER A 56 7.18 2.88 9.42
N PHE A 57 6.23 3.68 9.89
CA PHE A 57 4.81 3.47 9.67
C PHE A 57 4.47 3.44 8.19
N ILE A 58 3.49 2.61 7.83
CA ILE A 58 3.02 2.47 6.45
C ILE A 58 2.18 3.69 6.08
N THR A 59 2.50 4.33 4.96
CA THR A 59 1.80 5.52 4.45
C THR A 59 0.88 5.21 3.28
N HIS A 60 1.35 4.38 2.35
CA HIS A 60 0.61 4.02 1.12
C HIS A 60 0.81 2.55 0.74
N MET A 61 -0.20 1.97 0.08
CA MET A 61 -0.22 0.59 -0.36
C MET A 61 -1.02 0.42 -1.65
N ASP A 62 -0.49 -0.36 -2.58
CA ASP A 62 -1.20 -0.75 -3.79
C ASP A 62 -1.02 -2.23 -4.11
N TRP A 63 -2.12 -2.87 -4.51
CA TRP A 63 -2.11 -4.26 -4.97
C TRP A 63 -1.83 -4.34 -6.46
N SER A 64 -1.18 -5.43 -6.89
CA SER A 64 -1.15 -5.79 -8.30
C SER A 64 -2.52 -6.21 -8.80
N THR A 65 -2.79 -6.02 -10.10
CA THR A 65 -4.05 -6.42 -10.76
C THR A 65 -4.33 -7.91 -10.61
N ASP A 66 -3.28 -8.73 -10.55
CA ASP A 66 -3.38 -10.19 -10.36
C ASP A 66 -3.44 -10.63 -8.89
N SER A 67 -3.48 -9.68 -7.94
CA SER A 67 -3.54 -9.90 -6.48
C SER A 67 -2.35 -10.67 -5.90
N LYS A 68 -1.24 -10.82 -6.63
CA LYS A 68 -0.05 -11.56 -6.17
C LYS A 68 1.05 -10.71 -5.57
N TYR A 69 0.99 -9.39 -5.74
CA TYR A 69 1.97 -8.47 -5.20
C TYR A 69 1.30 -7.32 -4.47
N LEU A 70 2.02 -6.82 -3.48
CA LEU A 70 1.69 -5.61 -2.76
C LEU A 70 2.93 -4.72 -2.75
N GLN A 71 2.79 -3.45 -3.10
CA GLN A 71 3.79 -2.43 -2.82
C GLN A 71 3.38 -1.62 -1.60
N THR A 72 4.37 -1.13 -0.86
CA THR A 72 4.19 -0.24 0.28
C THR A 72 5.12 0.96 0.19
N ASN A 73 4.72 2.08 0.77
CA ASN A 73 5.59 3.19 1.14
C ASN A 73 5.60 3.32 2.67
N ASP A 74 6.75 3.66 3.24
CA ASP A 74 6.87 3.99 4.65
C ASP A 74 7.24 5.46 4.87
N GLY A 75 7.00 5.96 6.09
CA GLY A 75 7.30 7.34 6.48
C GLY A 75 8.78 7.73 6.49
N ASN A 76 9.71 6.79 6.21
CA ASN A 76 11.14 7.07 6.04
C ASN A 76 11.53 7.15 4.56
N GLY A 77 10.57 7.18 3.64
CA GLY A 77 10.85 7.27 2.22
C GLY A 77 11.23 5.93 1.59
N ARG A 78 10.97 4.79 2.25
CA ARG A 78 11.27 3.47 1.70
C ARG A 78 10.06 2.91 0.96
N ARG A 79 10.31 2.41 -0.26
CA ARG A 79 9.34 1.60 -1.02
C ARG A 79 9.73 0.13 -0.97
N LEU A 80 8.79 -0.72 -0.57
CA LEU A 80 8.98 -2.16 -0.49
C LEU A 80 7.93 -2.90 -1.33
N PHE A 81 8.25 -4.14 -1.68
CA PHE A 81 7.39 -4.99 -2.50
C PHE A 81 7.32 -6.38 -1.88
N TYR A 82 6.14 -6.98 -1.91
CA TYR A 82 5.88 -8.25 -1.25
C TYR A 82 5.10 -9.20 -2.16
N ARG A 83 5.40 -10.50 -2.06
CA ARG A 83 4.64 -11.56 -2.70
C ARG A 83 3.56 -12.09 -1.77
N MET A 84 2.34 -12.04 -2.27
CA MET A 84 1.12 -12.39 -1.55
C MET A 84 0.74 -13.86 -1.76
N PRO A 85 0.04 -14.48 -0.79
CA PRO A 85 -0.38 -13.92 0.50
C PRO A 85 0.70 -14.00 1.60
N SER A 86 1.87 -14.58 1.31
CA SER A 86 2.87 -14.90 2.33
C SER A 86 3.58 -13.69 2.96
N GLY A 87 3.52 -12.50 2.35
CA GLY A 87 4.24 -11.32 2.84
C GLY A 87 5.75 -11.35 2.64
N LYS A 88 6.25 -12.20 1.72
CA LYS A 88 7.69 -12.31 1.46
C LYS A 88 8.18 -11.15 0.61
N GLU A 89 9.21 -10.44 1.08
CA GLU A 89 9.81 -9.32 0.34
C GLU A 89 10.37 -9.78 -1.02
N VAL A 90 10.16 -8.97 -2.05
CA VAL A 90 10.67 -9.17 -3.41
C VAL A 90 11.61 -8.02 -3.75
N THR A 91 12.88 -8.35 -4.01
CA THR A 91 13.92 -7.36 -4.38
C THR A 91 14.35 -7.48 -5.85
N ASN A 92 13.86 -8.49 -6.56
CA ASN A 92 14.19 -8.71 -7.97
C ASN A 92 13.52 -7.66 -8.86
N ARG A 93 14.30 -6.73 -9.39
CA ARG A 93 13.81 -5.63 -10.23
C ARG A 93 13.21 -6.08 -11.57
N GLU A 94 13.74 -7.13 -12.19
CA GLU A 94 13.21 -7.61 -13.47
C GLU A 94 11.82 -8.23 -13.31
N GLU A 95 11.58 -8.86 -12.17
CA GLU A 95 10.25 -9.34 -11.81
C GLU A 95 9.28 -8.18 -11.57
N LEU A 96 9.70 -7.16 -10.82
CA LEU A 96 8.84 -6.02 -10.45
C LEU A 96 8.44 -5.15 -11.65
N LYS A 97 9.28 -5.06 -12.69
CA LYS A 97 8.94 -4.34 -13.94
C LYS A 97 7.76 -4.96 -14.69
N LEU A 98 7.50 -6.24 -14.47
CA LEU A 98 6.40 -6.96 -15.15
C LEU A 98 5.09 -6.86 -14.38
N VAL A 99 5.10 -6.33 -13.16
CA VAL A 99 3.92 -6.20 -12.31
C VAL A 99 3.04 -5.06 -12.81
N GLN A 100 1.77 -5.36 -13.03
CA GLN A 100 0.75 -4.35 -13.30
C GLN A 100 0.02 -4.01 -12.01
N TRP A 101 -0.04 -2.73 -11.65
CA TRP A 101 -0.69 -2.26 -10.44
C TRP A 101 -2.17 -1.96 -10.67
N SER A 102 -3.01 -2.36 -9.72
CA SER A 102 -4.46 -2.15 -9.81
C SER A 102 -4.88 -0.72 -9.50
N SER A 103 -4.10 -0.04 -8.66
CA SER A 103 -4.23 1.36 -8.30
C SER A 103 -2.84 1.95 -8.18
N TRP A 104 -2.76 3.27 -8.16
CA TRP A 104 -1.51 3.95 -7.85
C TRP A 104 -1.78 5.05 -6.82
N THR A 105 -1.54 4.72 -5.56
CA THR A 105 -1.65 5.62 -4.41
C THR A 105 -0.33 5.81 -3.67
N CYS A 106 0.70 5.02 -4.00
CA CYS A 106 2.08 5.24 -3.54
C CYS A 106 2.70 6.51 -4.14
N VAL A 107 3.11 7.44 -3.27
CA VAL A 107 3.78 8.71 -3.62
C VAL A 107 5.27 8.56 -3.93
N LEU A 108 5.87 7.41 -3.62
CA LEU A 108 7.28 7.12 -3.87
C LEU A 108 7.45 6.15 -5.04
N GLY A 109 8.30 6.51 -6.00
CA GLY A 109 8.68 5.63 -7.11
C GLY A 109 9.18 6.41 -8.33
N PRO A 110 10.03 5.80 -9.18
CA PRO A 110 10.44 6.41 -10.45
C PRO A 110 9.26 6.85 -11.32
N GLU A 111 8.14 6.14 -11.23
CA GLU A 111 6.94 6.36 -12.03
C GLU A 111 6.18 7.63 -11.64
N VAL A 112 6.31 8.08 -10.39
CA VAL A 112 5.66 9.29 -9.88
C VAL A 112 6.66 10.36 -9.44
N ASN A 113 7.94 10.23 -9.77
CA ASN A 113 8.98 11.18 -9.34
C ASN A 113 8.70 12.64 -9.76
N GLY A 114 7.88 12.84 -10.79
CA GLY A 114 7.47 14.17 -11.25
C GLY A 114 6.47 14.90 -10.34
N ILE A 115 5.87 14.23 -9.36
CA ILE A 115 4.91 14.85 -8.44
C ILE A 115 5.58 15.72 -7.37
N TRP A 116 6.89 15.58 -7.18
CA TRP A 116 7.65 16.28 -6.15
C TRP A 116 8.26 17.57 -6.71
N PRO A 117 7.79 18.76 -6.28
CA PRO A 117 8.41 20.02 -6.66
C PRO A 117 9.89 20.10 -6.24
N LYS A 118 10.64 21.01 -6.86
CA LYS A 118 12.02 21.26 -6.42
C LYS A 118 12.04 21.71 -4.96
N TYR A 119 12.98 21.16 -4.20
CA TYR A 119 13.18 21.44 -2.77
C TYR A 119 12.06 20.96 -1.84
N SER A 120 11.23 20.03 -2.30
CA SER A 120 10.23 19.40 -1.44
C SER A 120 10.86 18.35 -0.54
N ASP A 121 10.34 18.25 0.68
CA ASP A 121 10.66 17.18 1.61
C ASP A 121 9.80 15.94 1.32
N ILE A 122 10.25 14.77 1.77
CA ILE A 122 9.59 13.47 1.50
C ILE A 122 8.17 13.32 2.06
N ASN A 123 7.71 14.30 2.85
CA ASN A 123 6.38 14.31 3.48
C ASN A 123 5.46 15.38 2.89
N ASP A 124 5.94 16.21 1.95
CA ASP A 124 5.15 17.34 1.44
C ASP A 124 3.94 16.88 0.59
N ILE A 125 4.02 15.71 -0.04
CA ILE A 125 2.93 15.12 -0.82
C ILE A 125 2.22 14.05 0.02
N ASN A 126 0.96 14.33 0.35
CA ASN A 126 0.14 13.49 1.23
C ASN A 126 -0.59 12.37 0.50
N SER A 127 -0.94 12.58 -0.76
CA SER A 127 -1.75 11.62 -1.51
C SER A 127 -1.53 11.76 -3.00
N VAL A 128 -1.64 10.62 -3.67
CA VAL A 128 -1.68 10.53 -5.13
C VAL A 128 -2.78 9.55 -5.52
N ASP A 129 -3.45 9.79 -6.64
CA ASP A 129 -4.32 8.79 -7.27
C ASP A 129 -4.19 8.86 -8.79
N ALA A 130 -4.11 7.69 -9.44
CA ALA A 130 -3.95 7.58 -10.88
C ALA A 130 -5.14 6.92 -11.53
N ASN A 131 -5.65 7.54 -12.60
CA ASN A 131 -6.56 6.90 -13.54
C ASN A 131 -5.78 6.53 -14.81
N PHE A 132 -5.40 5.25 -14.90
CA PHE A 132 -4.65 4.71 -16.03
C PHE A 132 -5.40 4.81 -17.37
N ASN A 133 -6.74 4.67 -17.37
CA ASN A 133 -7.54 4.72 -18.60
C ASN A 133 -7.56 6.11 -19.22
N SER A 134 -7.58 7.14 -18.38
CA SER A 134 -7.57 8.53 -18.82
C SER A 134 -6.18 9.17 -18.82
N GLN A 135 -5.15 8.41 -18.43
CA GLN A 135 -3.75 8.87 -18.34
C GLN A 135 -3.60 10.14 -17.49
N VAL A 136 -4.32 10.21 -16.37
CA VAL A 136 -4.26 11.35 -15.45
C VAL A 136 -3.83 10.91 -14.06
N LEU A 137 -3.14 11.80 -13.37
CA LEU A 137 -2.70 11.67 -11.99
C LEU A 137 -3.13 12.92 -11.24
N VAL A 138 -3.66 12.75 -10.04
CA VAL A 138 -3.96 13.85 -9.12
C VAL A 138 -3.09 13.72 -7.88
N THR A 139 -2.64 14.84 -7.33
CA THR A 139 -1.76 14.91 -6.16
C THR A 139 -2.30 15.92 -5.18
N ALA A 140 -2.14 15.65 -3.89
CA ALA A 140 -2.48 16.58 -2.82
C ALA A 140 -1.26 16.77 -1.91
N ASP A 141 -0.95 18.03 -1.60
CA ASP A 141 0.18 18.43 -0.78
C ASP A 141 -0.27 19.08 0.55
N ASP A 142 0.69 19.40 1.41
CA ASP A 142 0.45 20.11 2.68
C ASP A 142 0.05 21.59 2.50
N TYR A 143 0.23 22.13 1.29
CA TYR A 143 0.10 23.56 1.01
C TYR A 143 -1.29 23.95 0.49
N GLY A 144 -2.08 22.95 0.04
CA GLY A 144 -3.51 23.10 -0.24
C GLY A 144 -3.82 24.01 -1.43
N LEU A 145 -2.94 24.02 -2.43
CA LEU A 145 -2.99 24.93 -3.58
C LEU A 145 -3.56 24.27 -4.85
#